data_AF-A0A6A7LKY8-F1
#
_entry.id   AF-A0A6A7LKY8-F1
#
_cell.length_a   1.000
_cell.length_b   1.000
_cell.length_c   1.000
_cell.angle_alpha   90.00
_cell.angle_beta   90.00
_cell.angle_gamma   90.00
#
_symmetry.space_group_name_H-M   'P 1'
#
loop_
_entity.id
_entity.type
_entity.pdbx_description
1 polymer ?
#
loop_
_entity_poly.entity_id
_entity_poly.type
_entity_poly.pdbx_seq_one_letter_code
_entity_poly.pdbx_strand_id
1 'polypeptide(L)'
;MQRILKRLLLDIIKYQTTYQDWDGSVLSKFVYPSNNIDLESKKNWVFSKFSRVSSVEEDRTLRFKGIRIDLHVLEQVIQEDRDIEFITGSATLTPSSDSYSA
;
A
#
# COMPACT_ATOMS: atom_id res chain seq x y z
N MET A 1 3.84 -13.03 3.76
CA MET A 1 3.17 -12.43 4.95
C MET A 1 4.08 -11.80 6.01
N GLN A 2 5.28 -12.33 6.35
CA GLN A 2 6.07 -11.78 7.48
C GLN A 2 6.52 -10.30 7.34
N ARG A 3 6.54 -9.76 6.11
CA ARG A 3 6.93 -8.38 5.79
C ARG A 3 5.74 -7.41 5.65
N ILE A 4 4.51 -7.84 5.93
CA ILE A 4 3.33 -6.95 6.01
C ILE A 4 3.00 -6.77 7.48
N LEU A 5 2.93 -5.52 7.94
CA LEU A 5 2.64 -5.24 9.34
C LEU A 5 1.24 -5.78 9.70
N LYS A 6 1.16 -6.52 10.82
CA LYS A 6 -0.05 -7.25 11.25
C LYS A 6 -1.30 -6.38 11.28
N ARG A 7 -1.19 -5.11 11.68
CA ARG A 7 -2.33 -4.19 11.73
C ARG A 7 -2.92 -3.95 10.34
N LEU A 8 -2.07 -3.63 9.36
CA LEU A 8 -2.52 -3.42 7.97
C LEU A 8 -3.14 -4.70 7.40
N LEU A 9 -2.51 -5.86 7.66
CA LEU A 9 -3.04 -7.15 7.25
C LEU A 9 -4.46 -7.39 7.80
N LEU A 10 -4.68 -7.14 9.10
CA LEU A 10 -5.98 -7.30 9.73
C LEU A 10 -7.01 -6.32 9.18
N ASP A 11 -6.63 -5.06 8.92
CA ASP A 11 -7.54 -4.07 8.34
C ASP A 11 -8.01 -4.51 6.95
N ILE A 12 -7.08 -4.94 6.08
CA ILE A 12 -7.39 -5.43 4.73
C ILE A 12 -8.30 -6.66 4.80
N ILE A 13 -7.95 -7.68 5.61
CA ILE A 13 -8.75 -8.90 5.75
C ILE A 13 -10.16 -8.54 6.22
N LYS A 14 -10.28 -7.71 7.26
CA LYS A 14 -11.57 -7.25 7.78
C LYS A 14 -12.42 -6.66 6.67
N TYR A 15 -11.87 -5.77 5.84
CA TYR A 15 -12.64 -5.14 4.77
C TYR A 15 -13.01 -6.13 3.66
N GLN A 16 -12.07 -6.96 3.21
CA GLN A 16 -12.33 -7.97 2.18
C GLN A 16 -13.40 -8.98 2.58
N THR A 17 -13.45 -9.38 3.85
CA THR A 17 -14.44 -10.37 4.33
C THR A 17 -15.78 -9.74 4.68
N THR A 18 -15.82 -8.43 4.96
CA THR A 18 -17.04 -7.75 5.40
C THR A 18 -17.79 -7.09 4.24
N TYR A 19 -17.08 -6.62 3.22
CA TYR A 19 -17.64 -5.82 2.14
C TYR A 19 -17.27 -6.45 0.79
N GLN A 20 -18.26 -7.04 0.13
CA GLN A 20 -18.09 -7.75 -1.14
C GLN A 20 -17.44 -6.89 -2.23
N ASP A 21 -17.76 -5.59 -2.27
CA ASP A 21 -17.30 -4.65 -3.29
C ASP A 21 -16.25 -3.65 -2.76
N TRP A 22 -15.49 -4.02 -1.73
CA TRP A 22 -14.45 -3.12 -1.23
C TRP A 22 -13.32 -2.95 -2.24
N ASP A 23 -13.22 -1.74 -2.78
CA ASP A 23 -12.23 -1.31 -3.77
C ASP A 23 -10.80 -1.14 -3.21
N GLY A 24 -10.41 -1.81 -2.13
CA GLY A 24 -9.00 -1.89 -1.73
C GLY A 24 -8.30 -0.55 -1.46
N SER A 25 -8.98 0.47 -0.91
CA SER A 25 -8.34 1.77 -0.69
C SER A 25 -7.38 1.71 0.49
N VAL A 26 -6.09 1.69 0.19
CA VAL A 26 -5.02 1.52 1.18
C VAL A 26 -4.03 2.67 1.08
N LEU A 27 -3.83 3.34 2.20
CA LEU A 27 -2.63 4.16 2.38
C LEU A 27 -1.47 3.22 2.65
N SER A 28 -0.56 3.09 1.68
CA SER A 28 0.59 2.20 1.75
C SER A 28 1.85 2.97 2.08
N LYS A 29 2.68 2.38 2.95
CA LYS A 29 4.02 2.83 3.28
C LYS A 29 5.00 1.68 3.06
N PHE A 30 5.89 1.82 2.09
CA PHE A 30 6.96 0.86 1.81
C PHE A 30 8.23 1.35 2.49
N VAL A 31 8.70 0.59 3.48
CA VAL A 31 9.88 0.93 4.28
C VAL A 31 11.07 0.14 3.76
N TYR A 32 12.21 0.82 3.60
CA TYR A 32 13.43 0.24 3.05
C TYR A 32 14.59 0.27 4.05
N PRO A 33 15.46 -0.76 4.07
CA PRO A 33 16.36 -1.02 5.21
C PRO A 33 17.63 -0.14 5.27
N SER A 34 18.17 0.38 4.15
CA SER A 34 19.45 1.13 4.18
C SER A 34 19.70 2.14 3.04
N ASN A 35 20.80 2.88 3.15
CA ASN A 35 21.10 4.16 2.48
C ASN A 35 21.37 4.09 0.97
N ASN A 36 21.61 2.90 0.41
CA ASN A 36 21.95 2.72 -1.00
C ASN A 36 20.75 2.33 -1.88
N ILE A 37 19.53 2.52 -1.38
CA ILE A 37 18.32 2.33 -2.17
C ILE A 37 18.08 3.56 -3.03
N ASP A 38 18.02 3.36 -4.35
CA ASP A 38 17.60 4.38 -5.30
C ASP A 38 16.08 4.62 -5.18
N LEU A 39 15.71 5.55 -4.29
CA LEU A 39 14.31 5.90 -4.05
C LEU A 39 13.62 6.49 -5.28
N GLU A 40 14.32 7.12 -6.21
CA GLU A 40 13.70 7.64 -7.43
C GLU A 40 13.28 6.49 -8.36
N SER A 41 14.14 5.48 -8.53
CA SER A 41 13.75 4.26 -9.23
C SER A 41 12.57 3.55 -8.56
N LYS A 42 12.53 3.52 -7.21
CA LYS A 42 11.40 2.94 -6.46
C LYS A 42 10.11 3.74 -6.66
N LYS A 43 10.16 5.07 -6.69
CA LYS A 43 9.00 5.94 -7.00
C LYS A 43 8.47 5.68 -8.41
N ASN A 44 9.37 5.56 -9.39
CA ASN A 44 9.00 5.26 -10.77
C ASN A 44 8.32 3.88 -10.88
N TRP A 45 8.82 2.89 -10.14
CA TRP A 45 8.18 1.58 -10.07
C TRP A 45 6.78 1.65 -9.43
N VAL A 46 6.60 2.37 -8.31
CA VAL A 46 5.27 2.60 -7.71
C VAL A 46 4.32 3.27 -8.71
N PHE A 47 4.81 4.27 -9.45
CA PHE A 47 4.01 4.93 -10.48
C PHE A 47 3.61 3.96 -11.61
N SER A 48 4.56 3.17 -12.11
CA SER A 48 4.28 2.16 -13.15
C SER A 48 3.28 1.12 -12.69
N LYS A 49 3.34 0.67 -11.43
CA LYS A 49 2.49 -0.39 -10.91
C LYS A 49 1.09 0.08 -10.51
N PHE A 50 1.00 1.27 -9.92
CA PHE A 50 -0.24 1.76 -9.30
C PHE A 50 -0.84 2.98 -9.97
N SER A 51 -0.15 3.60 -10.93
CA SER A 51 -0.52 4.92 -11.48
C SER A 51 -0.75 5.95 -10.37
N ARG A 52 0.17 5.95 -9.38
CA ARG A 52 0.15 6.83 -8.20
C ARG A 52 1.52 7.43 -7.98
N VAL A 53 1.53 8.73 -7.66
CA VAL A 53 2.73 9.42 -7.23
C VAL A 53 2.96 9.13 -5.75
N SER A 54 4.13 8.61 -5.41
CA SER A 54 4.56 8.43 -4.02
C SER A 54 5.40 9.61 -3.53
N SER A 55 5.18 10.00 -2.27
CA SER A 55 6.05 10.91 -1.54
C SER A 55 7.10 10.10 -0.77
N VAL A 56 8.32 10.64 -0.67
CA VAL A 56 9.33 10.15 0.27
C VAL A 56 9.03 10.78 1.63
N GLU A 57 8.81 9.96 2.65
CA GLU A 57 8.77 10.38 4.05
C GLU A 57 10.14 10.13 4.71
N GLU A 58 10.25 10.45 6.00
CA GLU A 58 11.38 10.06 6.85
C GLU A 58 11.66 8.54 6.78
N ASP A 59 12.87 8.16 7.17
CA ASP A 59 13.32 6.77 7.21
C ASP A 59 13.28 6.03 5.86
N ARG A 60 13.32 6.78 4.75
CA ARG A 60 13.31 6.25 3.36
C ARG A 60 12.02 5.51 3.07
N THR A 61 10.90 6.02 3.57
CA THR A 61 9.60 5.43 3.36
C THR A 61 8.94 6.00 2.11
N LEU A 62 8.50 5.15 1.19
CA LEU A 62 7.60 5.59 0.12
C LEU A 62 6.15 5.48 0.57
N ARG A 63 5.47 6.63 0.63
CA ARG A 63 4.05 6.72 0.97
C ARG A 63 3.22 7.07 -0.25
N PHE A 64 2.13 6.33 -0.44
CA PHE A 64 1.12 6.64 -1.45
C PHE A 64 -0.24 6.05 -1.07
N LYS A 65 -1.32 6.60 -1.65
CA LYS A 65 -2.66 6.02 -1.53
C LYS A 65 -3.01 5.26 -2.80
N GLY A 66 -3.21 3.96 -2.66
CA GLY A 66 -3.69 3.10 -3.73
C GLY A 66 -5.18 2.80 -3.62
N ILE A 67 -5.73 2.34 -4.73
CA ILE A 67 -7.04 1.72 -4.85
C ILE A 67 -6.82 0.31 -5.41
N ARG A 68 -7.72 -0.61 -5.07
CA ARG A 68 -7.67 -2.03 -5.38
C ARG A 68 -6.40 -2.71 -4.87
N ILE A 69 -5.92 -2.28 -3.72
CA ILE A 69 -4.85 -2.95 -2.99
C ILE A 69 -5.48 -3.93 -2.01
N ASP A 70 -5.58 -5.18 -2.44
CA ASP A 70 -5.91 -6.29 -1.58
C ASP A 70 -4.66 -7.01 -1.06
N LEU A 71 -4.85 -8.08 -0.27
CA LEU A 71 -3.73 -8.85 0.25
C LEU A 71 -2.86 -9.46 -0.85
N HIS A 72 -3.46 -9.94 -1.94
CA HIS A 72 -2.72 -10.56 -3.04
C HIS A 72 -1.79 -9.56 -3.74
N VAL A 73 -2.27 -8.33 -3.94
CA VAL A 73 -1.45 -7.23 -4.49
C VAL A 73 -0.24 -6.95 -3.59
N LEU A 74 -0.41 -6.91 -2.26
CA LEU A 74 0.71 -6.69 -1.34
C LEU A 74 1.71 -7.86 -1.34
N GLU A 75 1.26 -9.10 -1.54
CA GLU A 75 2.14 -10.25 -1.69
C GLU A 75 2.98 -10.15 -2.97
N GLN A 76 2.37 -9.76 -4.09
CA GLN A 76 3.09 -9.53 -5.35
C GLN A 76 4.12 -8.40 -5.22
N VAL A 77 3.77 -7.30 -4.53
CA VAL A 77 4.72 -6.21 -4.24
C VAL A 77 6.00 -6.72 -3.57
N ILE A 78 5.87 -7.55 -2.54
CA ILE A 78 7.04 -8.08 -1.80
C ILE A 78 7.85 -9.07 -2.66
N GLN A 79 7.22 -9.75 -3.60
CA GLN A 79 7.89 -10.67 -4.52
C GLN A 79 8.69 -9.92 -5.59
N GLU A 80 8.12 -8.86 -6.15
CA GLU A 80 8.72 -8.03 -7.19
C GLU A 80 9.80 -7.10 -6.64
N ASP A 81 9.53 -6.43 -5.52
CA ASP A 81 10.49 -5.57 -4.86
C ASP A 81 10.99 -6.21 -3.56
N ARG A 82 12.08 -6.96 -3.71
CA ARG A 82 12.71 -7.67 -2.60
C ARG A 82 13.42 -6.74 -1.62
N ASP A 83 13.60 -5.46 -1.94
CA ASP A 83 14.30 -4.50 -1.08
C ASP A 83 13.38 -3.94 0.03
N ILE A 84 12.06 -4.05 -0.11
CA ILE A 84 11.08 -3.52 0.86
C ILE A 84 11.18 -4.25 2.19
N GLU A 85 11.79 -3.69 3.22
CA GLU A 85 11.91 -4.32 4.55
C GLU A 85 10.54 -4.77 5.07
N PHE A 86 9.58 -3.84 5.11
CA PHE A 86 8.19 -4.13 5.42
C PHE A 86 7.21 -3.11 4.80
N ILE A 87 5.95 -3.54 4.70
CA ILE A 87 4.82 -2.72 4.29
C ILE A 87 3.96 -2.42 5.52
N THR A 88 3.65 -1.14 5.72
CA THR A 88 2.72 -0.67 6.76
C THR A 88 1.74 0.34 6.17
N GLY A 89 0.80 0.82 6.97
CA GLY A 89 -0.21 1.77 6.52
C GLY A 89 -1.57 1.54 7.16
N SER A 90 -2.62 1.88 6.41
CA SER A 90 -4.01 1.72 6.84
C SER A 90 -4.92 1.47 5.64
N ALA A 91 -5.84 0.53 5.79
CA ALA A 91 -6.95 0.37 4.85
C ALA A 91 -8.12 1.26 5.28
N THR A 92 -8.85 1.82 4.32
CA THR A 92 -10.05 2.61 4.56
C THR A 92 -11.16 2.12 3.66
N LEU A 93 -12.41 2.24 4.13
CA LEU A 93 -13.54 2.21 3.22
C LEU A 93 -13.39 3.40 2.28
N THR A 94 -13.34 3.14 0.97
CA THR A 94 -13.70 4.18 0.02
C THR A 94 -15.14 4.58 0.38
N PRO A 95 -15.45 5.86 0.59
CA PRO A 95 -16.84 6.24 0.76
C PRO A 95 -17.60 5.69 -0.44
N SER A 96 -18.70 4.96 -0.21
CA SER A 96 -19.64 4.70 -1.29
C SER A 96 -19.95 6.06 -1.92
N SER A 97 -20.07 6.10 -3.25
CA SER A 97 -20.31 7.30 -4.05
C SER A 97 -21.41 8.23 -3.52
N ASP A 98 -22.26 7.73 -2.63
CA ASP A 98 -23.33 8.47 -1.94
C ASP A 98 -22.83 9.45 -0.86
N SER A 99 -21.54 9.42 -0.50
CA SER A 99 -20.98 10.27 0.58
C SER A 99 -20.59 11.68 0.11
N TYR A 100 -20.71 11.98 -1.18
CA TYR A 100 -20.55 13.33 -1.75
C TYR A 100 -21.89 14.03 -2.02
N SER A 101 -22.99 13.49 -1.51
CA SER A 101 -24.33 14.12 -1.55
C SER A 101 -24.70 14.69 -0.17
N ALA A 102 -24.00 15.73 0.27
CA ALA A 102 -24.41 16.57 1.41
C ALA A 102 -24.00 18.02 1.18
#